data_AF-A0A5Q4VEZ0-F1
#
_entry.id   AF-A0A5Q4VEZ0-F1
#
_cell.length_a   1.000
_cell.length_b   1.000
_cell.length_c   1.000
_cell.angle_alpha   90.00
_cell.angle_beta   90.00
_cell.angle_gamma   90.00
#
_symmetry.space_group_name_H-M   'P 1'
#
loop_
_entity.id
_entity.type
_entity.pdbx_description
1 polymer ?
#
loop_
_entity_poly.entity_id
_entity_poly.type
_entity_poly.pdbx_seq_one_letter_code
_entity_poly.pdbx_strand_id
1 'polypeptide(L)'
;MPPEGPEPHWGCREKRYGRDFGCQARFFPQILHQIYPHPSCGVSGDFFQPSTGRWGFKNNYLCGSWYDASPLTAPGGFRLPTIEELRSLAPYDLKVFPSEGWFWSASSISSDSGFAWNFFFINGLAGQGSKKRIGHARLVRVGQ
;
A
#
# COMPACT_ATOMS: atom_id res chain seq x y z
N MET A 1 -8.01 -22.94 -27.22
CA MET A 1 -7.86 -21.56 -26.71
C MET A 1 -9.03 -21.28 -25.79
N PRO A 2 -8.81 -20.97 -24.50
CA PRO A 2 -9.90 -20.57 -23.62
C PRO A 2 -10.42 -19.18 -24.06
N PRO A 3 -11.73 -18.89 -23.90
CA PRO A 3 -12.30 -17.61 -24.29
C PRO A 3 -11.72 -16.49 -23.42
N GLU A 4 -11.27 -15.41 -24.06
CA GLU A 4 -10.94 -14.15 -23.39
C GLU A 4 -12.18 -13.65 -22.63
N GLY A 5 -12.04 -13.53 -21.31
CA GLY A 5 -13.03 -12.86 -20.48
C GLY A 5 -13.06 -11.36 -20.81
N PRO A 6 -14.18 -10.66 -20.50
CA PRO A 6 -14.33 -9.25 -20.85
C PRO A 6 -13.23 -8.39 -20.21
N GLU A 7 -12.67 -7.46 -20.99
CA GLU A 7 -11.71 -6.47 -20.50
C GLU A 7 -12.31 -5.64 -19.36
N PRO A 8 -11.58 -5.44 -18.25
CA PRO A 8 -12.02 -4.53 -17.20
C PRO A 8 -11.96 -3.09 -17.73
N HIS A 9 -13.13 -2.47 -17.93
CA HIS A 9 -13.24 -1.06 -18.29
C HIS A 9 -12.98 -0.16 -17.08
N TRP A 10 -11.90 0.63 -17.15
CA TRP A 10 -11.54 1.64 -16.15
C TRP A 10 -12.05 3.01 -16.59
N GLY A 11 -13.27 3.36 -16.21
CA GLY A 11 -13.82 4.70 -16.46
C GLY A 11 -13.59 5.65 -15.29
N CYS A 12 -12.62 6.55 -15.37
CA CYS A 12 -12.62 7.74 -14.51
C CYS A 12 -13.68 8.71 -15.04
N ARG A 13 -14.83 8.85 -14.35
CA ARG A 13 -15.79 9.93 -14.65
C ARG A 13 -15.34 11.20 -13.95
N GLU A 14 -14.86 12.16 -14.73
CA GLU A 14 -14.66 13.54 -14.28
C GLU A 14 -16.04 14.21 -14.13
N LYS A 15 -16.36 14.72 -12.94
CA LYS A 15 -17.46 15.67 -12.75
C LYS A 15 -16.90 16.96 -12.17
N ARG A 16 -17.11 18.05 -12.91
CA ARG A 16 -16.98 19.42 -12.40
C ARG A 16 -18.14 19.70 -11.43
N TYR A 17 -17.89 20.60 -10.47
CA TYR A 17 -18.76 21.10 -9.39
C TYR A 17 -18.75 20.32 -8.06
N GLY A 18 -17.63 20.48 -7.33
CA GLY A 18 -17.67 20.64 -5.87
C GLY A 18 -17.73 19.36 -5.01
N ARG A 19 -16.53 18.83 -4.69
CA ARG A 19 -16.19 17.88 -3.62
C ARG A 19 -16.82 16.48 -3.68
N ASP A 20 -16.08 15.56 -4.31
CA ASP A 20 -15.57 14.32 -3.70
C ASP A 20 -14.64 13.61 -4.72
N PHE A 21 -13.41 13.28 -4.31
CA PHE A 21 -12.47 12.49 -5.11
C PHE A 21 -12.36 11.08 -4.53
N GLY A 22 -13.16 10.16 -5.05
CA GLY A 22 -13.07 8.74 -4.74
C GLY A 22 -13.04 7.90 -6.01
N CYS A 23 -11.91 7.22 -6.29
CA CYS A 23 -11.87 6.17 -7.30
C CYS A 23 -12.70 4.98 -6.78
N GLN A 24 -13.83 4.69 -7.44
CA GLN A 24 -14.59 3.47 -7.17
C GLN A 24 -14.01 2.32 -7.98
N ALA A 25 -13.36 1.38 -7.30
CA ALA A 25 -13.11 0.06 -7.84
C ALA A 25 -14.15 -0.91 -7.27
N ARG A 26 -14.90 -1.59 -8.13
CA ARG A 26 -15.74 -2.73 -7.74
C ARG A 26 -14.88 -3.99 -7.84
N PHE A 27 -14.65 -4.67 -6.72
CA PHE A 27 -13.91 -5.94 -6.70
C PHE A 27 -14.76 -7.08 -6.14
N PHE A 28 -14.54 -8.26 -6.72
CA PHE A 28 -15.13 -9.54 -6.33
C PHE A 28 -14.52 -10.05 -5.00
N PRO A 29 -15.29 -10.76 -4.17
CA PRO A 29 -14.85 -11.15 -2.83
C PRO A 29 -14.14 -12.50 -2.89
N GLN A 30 -12.85 -12.55 -2.59
CA GLN A 30 -12.24 -13.74 -1.97
C GLN A 30 -10.85 -13.43 -1.41
N ILE A 31 -10.58 -14.00 -0.23
CA ILE A 31 -9.44 -13.81 0.69
C ILE A 31 -9.65 -12.63 1.66
N LEU A 32 -10.40 -12.91 2.74
CA LEU A 32 -10.59 -12.02 3.90
C LEU A 32 -9.67 -12.46 5.03
N HIS A 33 -8.48 -11.87 5.11
CA HIS A 33 -7.78 -11.75 6.39
C HIS A 33 -8.20 -10.42 7.02
N GLN A 34 -8.79 -10.47 8.21
CA GLN A 34 -9.20 -9.29 8.96
C GLN A 34 -7.98 -8.46 9.32
N ILE A 35 -7.85 -7.27 8.73
CA ILE A 35 -6.80 -6.32 9.10
C ILE A 35 -7.46 -5.28 10.00
N TYR A 36 -7.12 -5.32 11.29
CA TYR A 36 -7.65 -4.39 12.27
C TYR A 36 -6.85 -3.07 12.21
N PRO A 37 -7.51 -1.90 12.21
CA PRO A 37 -6.82 -0.62 12.27
C PRO A 37 -6.12 -0.48 13.62
N HIS A 38 -4.81 -0.26 13.60
CA HIS A 38 -4.04 -0.03 14.82
C HIS A 38 -4.06 1.46 15.19
N PRO A 39 -4.20 1.82 16.48
CA PRO A 39 -4.31 3.22 16.93
C PRO A 39 -3.10 4.10 16.59
N SER A 40 -1.93 3.50 16.32
CA SER A 40 -0.75 4.24 15.81
C SER A 40 -0.92 4.77 14.38
N CYS A 41 -1.90 4.27 13.63
CA CYS A 41 -2.23 4.69 12.27
C CYS A 41 -3.32 5.77 12.33
N GLY A 42 -3.00 6.94 12.92
CA GLY A 42 -3.87 8.11 13.12
C GLY A 42 -5.31 8.00 12.60
N VAL A 43 -6.22 7.51 13.45
CA VAL A 43 -7.65 7.38 13.18
C VAL A 43 -8.27 8.76 12.97
N SER A 44 -8.66 9.04 11.73
CA SER A 44 -9.63 10.07 11.40
C SER A 44 -10.16 9.73 10.01
N GLY A 45 -11.42 9.30 9.94
CA GLY A 45 -12.24 9.44 8.74
C GLY A 45 -12.78 8.16 8.12
N ASP A 46 -11.93 7.28 7.59
CA ASP A 46 -12.42 6.27 6.63
C ASP A 46 -12.23 4.83 7.13
N PHE A 47 -13.37 4.24 7.47
CA PHE A 47 -13.54 2.97 8.16
C PHE A 47 -13.43 1.77 7.21
N PHE A 48 -12.76 0.69 7.66
CA PHE A 48 -12.74 -0.60 6.98
C PHE A 48 -14.09 -1.30 7.15
N GLN A 49 -14.78 -1.62 6.05
CA GLN A 49 -15.93 -2.52 6.06
C GLN A 49 -15.51 -3.92 5.57
N PRO A 50 -15.41 -4.93 6.46
CA PRO A 50 -14.99 -6.28 6.12
C PRO A 50 -15.84 -6.94 5.02
N SER A 51 -17.09 -6.51 4.85
CA SER A 51 -17.99 -7.03 3.82
C SER A 51 -17.62 -6.62 2.39
N THR A 52 -16.69 -5.68 2.20
CA THR A 52 -16.42 -5.06 0.89
C THR A 52 -14.99 -5.26 0.36
N GLY A 53 -14.08 -5.84 1.14
CA GLY A 53 -12.66 -5.97 0.75
C GLY A 53 -11.97 -4.63 0.49
N ARG A 54 -12.48 -3.53 1.05
CA ARG A 54 -12.05 -2.17 0.77
C ARG A 54 -10.96 -1.72 1.73
N TRP A 55 -9.74 -1.54 1.22
CA TRP A 55 -8.64 -0.93 1.97
C TRP A 55 -8.86 0.56 2.18
N GLY A 56 -8.67 1.04 3.41
CA GLY A 56 -8.64 2.47 3.71
C GLY A 56 -7.31 3.06 3.22
N PHE A 57 -7.35 3.82 2.13
CA PHE A 57 -6.20 4.59 1.65
C PHE A 57 -6.25 5.97 2.30
N LYS A 58 -5.32 6.25 3.21
CA LYS A 58 -5.06 7.63 3.64
C LYS A 58 -3.81 8.09 2.93
N ASN A 59 -3.91 9.15 2.13
CA ASN A 59 -2.77 9.71 1.39
C ASN A 59 -1.98 8.66 0.56
N ASN A 60 -2.67 7.66 -0.02
CA ASN A 60 -2.11 6.60 -0.87
C ASN A 60 -1.15 5.59 -0.20
N TYR A 61 -1.15 5.45 1.13
CA TYR A 61 -0.42 4.39 1.81
C TYR A 61 -1.32 3.53 2.68
N LEU A 62 -0.87 2.29 2.88
CA LEU A 62 -1.43 1.29 3.78
C LEU A 62 -0.67 1.37 5.11
N CYS A 63 -1.33 1.01 6.22
CA CYS A 63 -0.70 0.92 7.53
C CYS A 63 -0.94 -0.48 8.10
N GLY A 64 0.12 -1.18 8.50
CA GLY A 64 0.01 -2.56 8.95
C GLY A 64 1.36 -3.22 9.19
N SER A 65 1.32 -4.51 9.52
CA SER A 65 2.54 -5.31 9.63
C SER A 65 3.10 -5.64 8.24
N TRP A 66 4.34 -6.10 8.18
CA TRP A 66 4.92 -6.53 6.91
C TRP A 66 4.17 -7.75 6.33
N TYR A 67 3.70 -8.66 7.19
CA TYR A 67 2.94 -9.84 6.76
C TYR A 67 1.59 -9.48 6.14
N ASP A 68 1.02 -8.35 6.55
CA ASP A 68 -0.21 -7.83 5.96
C ASP A 68 0.06 -7.18 4.60
N ALA A 69 1.22 -6.53 4.45
CA ALA A 69 1.59 -5.77 3.27
C ALA A 69 2.24 -6.61 2.16
N SER A 70 3.06 -7.60 2.51
CA SER A 70 3.81 -8.42 1.56
C SER A 70 2.96 -9.26 0.58
N PRO A 71 1.81 -9.83 0.98
CA PRO A 71 0.97 -10.61 0.08
C PRO A 71 0.07 -9.70 -0.76
N LEU A 72 0.08 -8.37 -0.55
CA LEU A 72 -0.76 -7.44 -1.28
C LEU A 72 -0.28 -7.34 -2.72
N THR A 73 -0.84 -8.24 -3.53
CA THR A 73 -0.93 -8.07 -4.97
C THR A 73 -2.29 -7.46 -5.24
N ALA A 74 -2.36 -6.12 -5.31
CA ALA A 74 -3.64 -5.51 -5.64
C ALA A 74 -3.93 -5.73 -7.13
N PRO A 75 -5.20 -5.98 -7.51
CA PRO A 75 -5.55 -6.11 -8.92
C PRO A 75 -5.15 -4.85 -9.70
N GLY A 76 -4.74 -5.03 -10.95
CA GLY A 76 -4.07 -3.96 -11.72
C GLY A 76 -2.55 -4.00 -11.66
N GLY A 77 -1.99 -5.09 -11.09
CA GLY A 77 -0.56 -5.36 -11.08
C GLY A 77 0.17 -4.54 -10.04
N PHE A 78 -0.40 -4.31 -8.86
CA PHE A 78 0.31 -3.58 -7.81
C PHE A 78 1.04 -4.54 -6.89
N ARG A 79 2.23 -4.15 -6.42
CA ARG A 79 3.01 -4.87 -5.41
C ARG A 79 3.69 -3.91 -4.44
N LEU A 80 4.22 -4.45 -3.35
CA LEU A 80 5.13 -3.72 -2.48
C LEU A 80 6.44 -3.40 -3.23
N PRO A 81 6.99 -2.18 -3.15
CA PRO A 81 8.26 -1.83 -3.76
C PRO A 81 9.42 -2.53 -3.07
N THR A 82 10.46 -2.84 -3.81
CA THR A 82 11.75 -3.29 -3.28
C THR A 82 12.46 -2.14 -2.56
N ILE A 83 13.47 -2.46 -1.75
CA ILE A 83 14.24 -1.41 -1.06
C ILE A 83 14.95 -0.47 -2.04
N GLU A 84 15.40 -0.97 -3.20
CA GLU A 84 16.06 -0.15 -4.23
C GLU A 84 15.07 0.78 -4.93
N GLU A 85 13.83 0.34 -5.15
CA GLU A 85 12.76 1.21 -5.67
C GLU A 85 12.39 2.30 -4.66
N LEU A 86 12.35 2.00 -3.37
CA LEU A 86 12.13 3.03 -2.35
C LEU A 86 13.27 4.06 -2.32
N ARG A 87 14.52 3.62 -2.51
CA ARG A 87 15.69 4.51 -2.61
C ARG A 87 15.64 5.40 -3.84
N SER A 88 15.19 4.89 -4.99
CA SER A 88 15.13 5.66 -6.24
C SER A 88 14.04 6.73 -6.24
N LEU A 89 13.06 6.64 -5.34
CA LEU A 89 12.05 7.68 -5.13
C LEU A 89 12.60 8.94 -4.43
N ALA A 90 13.85 8.93 -3.95
CA ALA A 90 14.55 10.12 -3.46
C ALA A 90 15.13 10.92 -4.66
N PRO A 91 15.02 12.27 -4.68
CA PRO A 91 15.13 13.16 -3.52
C PRO A 91 13.82 13.46 -2.77
N TYR A 92 13.98 13.79 -1.49
CA TYR A 92 13.00 13.85 -0.41
C TYR A 92 11.96 14.97 -0.53
N ASP A 93 11.09 14.93 -1.54
CA ASP A 93 9.94 15.83 -1.52
C ASP A 93 8.93 15.33 -0.47
N LEU A 94 9.08 15.83 0.76
CA LEU A 94 8.16 15.59 1.87
C LEU A 94 6.72 16.07 1.55
N LYS A 95 6.52 16.90 0.51
CA LYS A 95 5.18 17.24 0.03
C LYS A 95 4.51 16.06 -0.68
N VAL A 96 5.29 15.22 -1.34
CA VAL A 96 4.79 13.99 -1.99
C VAL A 96 4.66 12.85 -0.97
N PHE A 97 5.53 12.84 0.05
CA PHE A 97 5.56 11.82 1.11
C PHE A 97 5.41 12.46 2.50
N PRO A 98 4.20 12.91 2.89
CA PRO A 98 3.97 13.68 4.12
C PRO A 98 3.93 12.79 5.38
N SER A 99 4.78 11.76 5.46
CA SER A 99 4.75 10.76 6.52
C SER A 99 6.07 10.72 7.28
N GLU A 100 5.99 10.89 8.59
CA GLU A 100 7.12 10.74 9.53
C GLU A 100 7.38 9.28 9.91
N GLY A 101 7.00 8.31 9.07
CA GLY A 101 7.06 6.89 9.38
C GLY A 101 7.99 6.07 8.48
N TRP A 102 8.32 4.87 8.95
CA TRP A 102 9.03 3.86 8.18
C TRP A 102 8.10 3.18 7.17
N PHE A 103 8.58 3.01 5.95
CA PHE A 103 7.87 2.34 4.87
C PHE A 103 8.42 0.95 4.62
N TRP A 104 7.56 -0.07 4.66
CA TRP A 104 7.90 -1.44 4.34
C TRP A 104 8.27 -1.60 2.87
N SER A 105 9.32 -2.39 2.64
CA SER A 105 9.69 -2.88 1.32
C SER A 105 9.34 -4.37 1.17
N ALA A 106 9.27 -4.86 -0.07
CA ALA A 106 9.13 -6.29 -0.38
C ALA A 106 10.38 -7.11 0.00
N SER A 107 11.51 -6.45 0.28
CA SER A 107 12.79 -7.11 0.52
C SER A 107 12.85 -7.66 1.95
N SER A 108 12.87 -8.99 2.09
CA SER A 108 13.19 -9.66 3.35
C SER A 108 14.69 -9.66 3.62
N ILE A 109 15.09 -9.73 4.89
CA ILE A 109 16.50 -9.89 5.26
C ILE A 109 16.87 -11.37 5.22
N SER A 110 17.94 -11.72 4.50
CA SER A 110 18.36 -13.12 4.33
C SER A 110 18.91 -13.74 5.62
N SER A 111 19.54 -12.93 6.47
CA SER A 111 20.13 -13.38 7.74
C SER A 111 19.11 -13.52 8.87
N ASP A 112 17.91 -12.94 8.75
CA ASP A 112 16.88 -12.98 9.79
C ASP A 112 15.47 -12.98 9.20
N SER A 113 14.79 -14.12 9.32
CA SER A 113 13.45 -14.32 8.77
C SER A 113 12.37 -13.46 9.47
N GLY A 114 12.64 -12.97 10.68
CA GLY A 114 11.76 -12.12 11.47
C GLY A 114 11.80 -10.64 11.09
N PHE A 115 12.70 -10.23 10.20
CA PHE A 115 12.90 -8.84 9.80
C PHE A 115 12.72 -8.62 8.29
N ALA A 116 12.37 -7.40 7.94
CA ALA A 116 12.30 -6.91 6.57
C ALA A 116 12.93 -5.53 6.48
N TRP A 117 13.34 -5.17 5.27
CA TRP A 117 13.84 -3.83 4.99
C TRP A 117 12.72 -2.82 5.03
N ASN A 118 12.99 -1.67 5.64
CA ASN A 118 12.14 -0.50 5.62
C ASN A 118 12.95 0.74 5.23
N PHE A 119 12.25 1.80 4.83
CA PHE A 119 12.85 3.04 4.35
C PHE A 119 12.23 4.23 5.05
N PHE A 120 13.06 5.19 5.48
CA PHE A 120 12.62 6.41 6.14
C PHE A 120 12.89 7.62 5.25
N PHE A 121 11.82 8.20 4.70
CA PHE A 121 11.93 9.28 3.70
C PHE A 121 12.46 10.59 4.26
N ILE A 122 12.38 10.84 5.57
CA ILE A 122 12.85 12.11 6.17
C ILE A 122 14.36 12.30 5.98
N ASN A 123 15.13 11.23 6.03
CA ASN A 123 16.60 11.27 5.94
C ASN A 123 17.18 10.25 4.96
N GLY A 124 16.33 9.54 4.22
CA GLY A 124 16.75 8.55 3.22
C GLY A 124 17.41 7.31 3.80
N LEU A 125 17.16 6.99 5.06
CA LEU A 125 17.78 5.83 5.70
C LEU A 125 17.01 4.55 5.37
N ALA A 126 17.73 3.56 4.86
CA ALA A 126 17.27 2.18 4.83
C ALA A 126 17.60 1.51 6.17
N GLY A 127 16.64 0.82 6.75
CA GLY A 127 16.77 0.14 8.02
C GLY A 127 16.14 -1.25 8.01
N GLN A 128 16.26 -1.93 9.14
CA GLN A 128 15.60 -3.20 9.38
C GLN A 128 14.51 -3.06 10.43
N GLY A 129 13.34 -3.61 10.15
CA GLY A 129 12.20 -3.62 11.06
C GLY A 129 11.67 -5.03 11.24
N SER A 130 11.25 -5.36 12.47
CA SER A 130 10.55 -6.63 12.72
C SER A 130 9.26 -6.66 11.90
N LYS A 131 9.02 -7.77 11.18
CA LYS A 131 7.83 -7.96 10.34
C LYS A 131 6.50 -7.84 11.09
N LYS A 132 6.53 -8.01 12.42
CA LYS A 132 5.38 -7.87 13.33
C LYS A 132 5.09 -6.42 13.74
N ARG A 133 6.06 -5.51 13.57
CA ARG A 133 5.85 -4.09 13.87
C ARG A 133 4.97 -3.46 12.82
N ILE A 134 4.35 -2.37 13.19
CA ILE A 134 3.45 -1.62 12.33
C ILE A 134 4.27 -0.54 11.62
N GLY A 135 4.03 -0.43 10.32
CA GLY A 135 4.67 0.55 9.47
C GLY A 135 3.75 0.93 8.32
N HIS A 136 4.22 1.83 7.49
CA HIS A 136 3.52 2.25 6.29
C HIS A 136 3.92 1.35 5.11
N ALA A 137 3.05 1.19 4.13
CA ALA A 137 3.37 0.51 2.88
C ALA A 137 2.80 1.33 1.73
N ARG A 138 3.61 1.51 0.68
CA ARG A 138 3.15 2.08 -0.59
C ARG A 138 3.13 0.96 -1.61
N LEU A 139 2.18 0.99 -2.55
CA LEU A 139 2.17 0.05 -3.65
C LEU A 139 2.73 0.70 -4.92
N VAL A 140 3.46 -0.08 -5.71
CA VAL A 140 3.97 0.27 -7.04
C VAL A 140 3.34 -0.63 -8.09
N ARG A 141 3.19 -0.15 -9.32
CA ARG A 141 2.63 -0.93 -10.43
C ARG A 141 3.75 -1.73 -11.11
N VAL A 142 3.50 -2.99 -11.40
CA VAL A 142 4.40 -3.90 -12.11
C VAL A 142 4.36 -3.55 -13.60
N GLY A 143 5.54 -3.43 -14.23
CA GLY A 143 5.67 -3.22 -15.68
C GLY A 143 5.71 -1.75 -16.13
N GLN A 144 6.26 -0.86 -15.32
CA GLN A 144 6.65 0.50 -15.73
C GLN A 144 8.16 0.61 -15.91
#